data_AF-A0A7C3WPB4-F1
#
_entry.id   AF-A0A7C3WPB4-F1
#
_cell.length_a   1.000
_cell.length_b   1.000
_cell.length_c   1.000
_cell.angle_alpha   90.00
_cell.angle_beta   90.00
_cell.angle_gamma   90.00
#
_symmetry.space_group_name_H-M   'P 1'
#
loop_
_entity.id
_entity.type
_entity.pdbx_description
1 polymer ?
#
loop_
_entity_poly.entity_id
_entity_poly.type
_entity_poly.pdbx_seq_one_letter_code
_entity_poly.pdbx_strand_id
1 'polypeptide(L)'
;TASLGFGNYLSSAFHGISPKAAALGLVLVVTLLNAVGTKLTAGVNNVIVAAKVLVLVVFSAVGLANVNPANFGNPLGRGLAPVLQAAGLFYFAYIGFPRISTMAEEVRDPERTIPRAILLALLISMVVYLLTAAAAVGLIGWERLSESQAPLAAAAEAIGLSSLLYAGGLLATFSVVLTSVMGQSRVFFAMARNEEVPYFLSRVHGRLGTPIYTVLLSGTIMAVLVLTVDLSSLAGLTSICVLATHVLTNYAALKLPLGRG
;
A
#
# COMPACT_ATOMS: atom_id res chain seq x y z
N THR A 1 -1.01 -5.83 5.70
CA THR A 1 0.10 -4.86 5.87
C THR A 1 -0.42 -3.47 6.19
N ALA A 2 -1.21 -2.82 5.33
CA ALA A 2 -1.70 -1.45 5.56
C ALA A 2 -2.51 -1.29 6.86
N SER A 3 -3.32 -2.28 7.24
CA SER A 3 -4.06 -2.29 8.51
C SER A 3 -3.15 -2.31 9.75
N LEU A 4 -2.09 -3.12 9.73
CA LEU A 4 -1.07 -3.12 10.77
C LEU A 4 -0.31 -1.79 10.82
N GLY A 5 -0.01 -1.21 9.65
CA GLY A 5 0.55 0.14 9.55
C GLY A 5 -0.33 1.20 10.21
N PHE A 6 -1.64 1.19 9.94
CA PHE A 6 -2.60 2.06 10.62
C PHE A 6 -2.56 1.87 12.14
N GLY A 7 -2.54 0.60 12.59
CA GLY A 7 -2.44 0.27 14.01
C GLY A 7 -1.20 0.85 14.67
N ASN A 8 -0.04 0.78 14.00
CA ASN A 8 1.19 1.40 14.48
C ASN A 8 1.08 2.92 14.56
N TYR A 9 0.60 3.59 13.50
CA TYR A 9 0.40 5.05 13.51
C TYR A 9 -0.57 5.49 14.60
N LEU A 10 -1.67 4.75 14.83
CA LEU A 10 -2.68 5.10 15.82
C LEU A 10 -2.16 4.87 17.25
N SER A 11 -1.47 3.75 17.47
CA SER A 11 -0.87 3.41 18.77
C SER A 11 0.22 4.41 19.17
N SER A 12 1.03 4.86 18.20
CA SER A 12 2.03 5.90 18.42
C SER A 12 1.41 7.28 18.67
N ALA A 13 0.24 7.59 18.11
CA ALA A 13 -0.46 8.84 18.36
C ALA A 13 -1.24 8.85 19.69
N PHE A 14 -1.79 7.69 20.10
CA PHE A 14 -2.59 7.53 21.32
C PHE A 14 -2.01 6.40 22.18
N HIS A 15 -1.23 6.80 23.20
CA HIS A 15 -0.69 5.87 24.20
C HIS A 15 -1.83 5.08 24.87
N GLY A 16 -1.77 3.74 24.77
CA GLY A 16 -2.74 2.83 25.40
C GLY A 16 -3.55 1.95 24.43
N ILE A 17 -3.50 2.23 23.12
CA ILE A 17 -4.17 1.38 22.13
C ILE A 17 -3.17 0.35 21.59
N SER A 18 -3.51 -0.94 21.66
CA SER A 18 -2.71 -2.00 21.04
C SER A 18 -2.73 -1.86 19.50
N PRO A 19 -1.57 -1.89 18.80
CA PRO A 19 -1.52 -1.80 17.34
C PRO A 19 -2.40 -2.84 16.64
N LYS A 20 -2.44 -4.08 17.16
CA LYS A 20 -3.27 -5.14 16.59
C LYS A 20 -4.77 -4.87 16.79
N ALA A 21 -5.17 -4.34 17.95
CA ALA A 21 -6.56 -3.98 18.20
C ALA A 21 -7.02 -2.84 17.30
N ALA A 22 -6.18 -1.81 17.11
CA ALA A 22 -6.44 -0.72 16.18
C ALA A 22 -6.56 -1.21 14.72
N ALA A 23 -5.64 -2.10 14.30
CA ALA A 23 -5.68 -2.71 12.98
C ALA A 23 -6.97 -3.52 12.75
N LEU A 24 -7.40 -4.32 13.72
CA LEU A 24 -8.66 -5.06 13.65
C LEU A 24 -9.88 -4.14 13.63
N GLY A 25 -9.91 -3.12 14.47
CA GLY A 25 -10.96 -2.10 14.47
C GLY A 25 -11.09 -1.44 13.11
N LEU A 26 -9.97 -1.07 12.47
CA LEU A 26 -9.97 -0.55 11.11
C LEU A 26 -10.55 -1.54 10.12
N VAL A 27 -10.12 -2.81 10.15
CA VAL A 27 -10.61 -3.85 9.24
C VAL A 27 -12.12 -4.01 9.38
N LEU A 28 -12.65 -4.04 10.62
CA LEU A 28 -14.09 -4.14 10.88
C LEU A 28 -14.84 -2.93 10.34
N VAL A 29 -14.39 -1.71 10.65
CA VAL A 29 -15.00 -0.46 10.16
C VAL A 29 -15.03 -0.44 8.63
N VAL A 30 -13.90 -0.72 7.99
CA VAL A 30 -13.80 -0.73 6.53
C VAL A 30 -14.66 -1.82 5.90
N THR A 31 -14.75 -3.00 6.52
CA THR A 31 -15.60 -4.10 6.03
C THR A 31 -17.07 -3.71 6.09
N LEU A 32 -17.52 -3.09 7.19
CA LEU A 32 -18.88 -2.58 7.34
C LEU A 32 -19.17 -1.47 6.33
N LEU A 33 -18.26 -0.51 6.15
CA LEU A 33 -18.39 0.54 5.15
C LEU A 33 -18.54 -0.04 3.73
N ASN A 34 -17.73 -1.04 3.36
CA ASN A 34 -17.85 -1.71 2.08
C ASN A 34 -19.16 -2.50 1.94
N ALA A 35 -19.65 -3.11 3.02
CA ALA A 35 -20.91 -3.86 3.02
C ALA A 35 -22.12 -2.96 2.78
N VAL A 36 -22.16 -1.78 3.41
CA VAL A 36 -23.25 -0.78 3.27
C VAL A 36 -23.27 -0.14 1.87
N GLY A 37 -22.23 -0.33 1.06
CA GLY A 37 -22.20 0.20 -0.30
C GLY A 37 -21.61 1.59 -0.32
N THR A 38 -20.30 1.66 -0.32
CA THR A 38 -19.59 2.89 -0.64
C THR A 38 -19.58 3.05 -2.16
N LYS A 39 -20.60 3.73 -2.70
CA LYS A 39 -20.43 4.47 -3.97
C LYS A 39 -19.48 5.65 -3.75
N LEU A 40 -18.30 5.36 -3.21
CA LEU A 40 -17.22 6.33 -3.03
C LEU A 40 -16.76 6.70 -4.43
N THR A 41 -17.22 7.85 -4.89
CA THR A 41 -16.95 8.38 -6.22
C THR A 41 -15.43 8.47 -6.41
N ALA A 42 -14.93 8.14 -7.60
CA ALA A 42 -13.50 8.20 -7.95
C ALA A 42 -12.82 9.54 -7.55
N GLY A 43 -13.59 10.64 -7.54
CA GLY A 43 -13.13 11.96 -7.07
C GLY A 43 -12.63 11.98 -5.62
N VAL A 44 -13.29 11.28 -4.68
CA VAL A 44 -12.86 11.25 -3.28
C VAL A 44 -11.52 10.53 -3.15
N ASN A 45 -11.33 9.43 -3.87
CA ASN A 45 -10.06 8.71 -3.87
C ASN A 45 -8.92 9.58 -4.44
N ASN A 46 -9.19 10.34 -5.51
CA ASN A 46 -8.21 11.28 -6.07
C ASN A 46 -7.81 12.36 -5.07
N VAL A 47 -8.76 12.91 -4.31
CA VAL A 47 -8.48 13.89 -3.24
C VAL A 47 -7.60 13.28 -2.15
N ILE A 48 -7.89 12.04 -1.72
CA ILE A 48 -7.07 11.36 -0.71
C ILE A 48 -5.64 11.10 -1.23
N VAL A 49 -5.51 10.73 -2.51
CA VAL A 49 -4.20 10.53 -3.14
C VAL A 49 -3.43 11.85 -3.23
N ALA A 50 -4.08 12.94 -3.63
CA ALA A 50 -3.44 14.26 -3.67
C ALA A 50 -3.00 14.70 -2.27
N ALA A 51 -3.85 14.51 -1.26
CA ALA A 51 -3.54 14.87 0.13
C ALA A 51 -2.33 14.11 0.67
N LYS A 52 -2.26 12.78 0.50
CA LYS A 52 -1.12 11.99 0.99
C LYS A 52 0.18 12.32 0.25
N VAL A 53 0.12 12.61 -1.06
CA VAL A 53 1.29 13.05 -1.82
C VAL A 53 1.75 14.43 -1.36
N LEU A 54 0.82 15.36 -1.13
CA LEU A 54 1.14 16.69 -0.61
C LEU A 54 1.86 16.61 0.75
N VAL A 55 1.37 15.77 1.67
CA VAL A 55 2.03 15.55 2.98
C VAL A 55 3.47 15.08 2.80
N LEU A 56 3.72 14.14 1.89
CA LEU A 56 5.08 13.64 1.62
C LEU A 56 5.97 14.70 0.96
N VAL A 57 5.43 15.50 0.04
CA VAL A 57 6.17 16.59 -0.61
C VAL A 57 6.55 17.66 0.41
N VAL A 58 5.62 18.08 1.27
CA VAL A 58 5.89 19.06 2.34
C VAL A 58 6.94 18.52 3.30
N PHE A 59 6.79 17.27 3.75
CA PHE A 59 7.80 16.62 4.60
C PHE A 59 9.17 16.57 3.94
N SER A 60 9.22 16.16 2.67
CA SER A 60 10.49 16.06 1.93
C SER A 60 11.15 17.41 1.77
N ALA A 61 10.39 18.45 1.42
CA ALA A 61 10.92 19.79 1.22
C ALA A 61 11.48 20.40 2.52
N VAL A 62 10.72 20.34 3.62
CA VAL A 62 11.14 20.87 4.92
C VAL A 62 12.25 20.00 5.52
N GLY A 63 12.14 18.68 5.40
CA GLY A 63 13.11 17.74 5.92
C GLY A 63 14.46 17.87 5.23
N LEU A 64 14.50 17.94 3.89
CA LEU A 64 15.74 18.13 3.13
C LEU A 64 16.45 19.46 3.45
N ALA A 65 15.70 20.50 3.82
CA ALA A 65 16.29 21.78 4.24
C ALA A 65 16.95 21.71 5.64
N ASN A 66 16.63 20.69 6.45
CA ASN A 66 17.07 20.54 7.84
C ASN A 66 17.90 19.26 8.07
N VAL A 67 18.39 18.61 7.02
CA VAL A 67 19.18 17.38 7.16
C VAL A 67 20.53 17.66 7.81
N ASN A 68 20.97 16.72 8.64
CA ASN A 68 22.34 16.64 9.12
C ASN A 68 23.09 15.58 8.29
N PRO A 69 24.10 15.96 7.49
CA PRO A 69 24.87 15.03 6.66
C PRO A 69 25.51 13.86 7.45
N ALA A 70 25.79 14.05 8.74
CA ALA A 70 26.34 13.01 9.60
C ALA A 70 25.41 11.78 9.74
N ASN A 71 24.10 11.97 9.54
CA ASN A 71 23.11 10.90 9.71
C ASN A 71 23.08 9.89 8.53
N PHE A 72 23.66 10.20 7.37
CA PHE A 72 23.63 9.29 6.22
C PHE A 72 24.57 8.09 6.36
N GLY A 73 25.61 8.19 7.19
CA GLY A 73 26.56 7.11 7.44
C GLY A 73 27.18 6.52 6.16
N ASN A 74 27.70 5.28 6.26
CA ASN A 74 28.14 4.51 5.11
C ASN A 74 27.03 3.54 4.67
N PRO A 75 26.36 3.74 3.51
CA PRO A 75 25.28 2.88 3.05
C PRO A 75 25.72 1.43 2.76
N LEU A 76 27.02 1.22 2.54
CA LEU A 76 27.62 -0.10 2.32
C LEU A 76 28.37 -0.62 3.55
N GLY A 77 28.24 0.04 4.71
CA GLY A 77 28.97 -0.32 5.92
C GLY A 77 28.69 -1.73 6.44
N ARG A 78 27.54 -2.33 6.05
CA ARG A 78 27.14 -3.70 6.37
C ARG A 78 27.29 -4.68 5.20
N GLY A 79 27.96 -4.26 4.13
CA GLY A 79 28.12 -5.02 2.89
C GLY A 79 26.90 -4.97 1.97
N LEU A 80 26.98 -5.68 0.83
CA LEU A 80 25.96 -5.66 -0.22
C LEU A 80 24.74 -6.54 0.09
N ALA A 81 24.92 -7.60 0.90
CA ALA A 81 23.83 -8.56 1.16
C ALA A 81 22.60 -7.91 1.84
N PRO A 82 22.72 -7.07 2.87
CA PRO A 82 21.58 -6.37 3.45
C PRO A 82 20.89 -5.40 2.49
N VAL A 83 21.66 -4.78 1.58
CA VAL A 83 21.11 -3.88 0.55
C VAL A 83 20.22 -4.65 -0.41
N LEU A 84 20.65 -5.84 -0.84
CA LEU A 84 19.86 -6.71 -1.71
C LEU A 84 18.59 -7.23 -1.02
N GLN A 85 18.67 -7.58 0.27
CA GLN A 85 17.49 -7.97 1.06
C GLN A 85 16.49 -6.81 1.18
N ALA A 86 16.98 -5.61 1.49
CA ALA A 86 16.17 -4.41 1.55
C ALA A 86 15.51 -4.09 0.20
N ALA A 87 16.23 -4.25 -0.92
CA ALA A 87 15.70 -4.05 -2.26
C ALA A 87 14.53 -5.01 -2.58
N GLY A 88 14.65 -6.30 -2.20
CA GLY A 88 13.57 -7.28 -2.35
C GLY A 88 12.34 -6.94 -1.51
N LEU A 89 12.53 -6.46 -0.27
CA LEU A 89 11.44 -6.00 0.57
C LEU A 89 10.81 -4.71 0.02
N PHE A 90 11.62 -3.77 -0.47
CA PHE A 90 11.19 -2.48 -1.00
C PHE A 90 10.27 -2.60 -2.22
N TYR A 91 10.40 -3.67 -3.01
CA TYR A 91 9.46 -3.97 -4.10
C TYR A 91 8.00 -3.96 -3.63
N PHE A 92 7.73 -4.35 -2.37
CA PHE A 92 6.41 -4.28 -1.76
C PHE A 92 5.75 -2.91 -1.94
N ALA A 93 6.52 -1.82 -1.83
CA ALA A 93 6.03 -0.45 -1.97
C ALA A 93 5.52 -0.12 -3.39
N TYR A 94 5.93 -0.89 -4.41
CA TYR A 94 5.54 -0.72 -5.80
C TYR A 94 4.44 -1.67 -6.26
N ILE A 95 3.94 -2.54 -5.38
CA ILE A 95 2.87 -3.49 -5.71
C ILE A 95 1.56 -2.72 -5.92
N GLY A 96 1.30 -2.35 -7.17
CA GLY A 96 0.14 -1.56 -7.53
C GLY A 96 0.08 -1.15 -9.00
N PHE A 97 1.23 -1.00 -9.67
CA PHE A 97 1.27 -0.65 -11.09
C PHE A 97 0.54 -1.65 -12.02
N PRO A 98 0.44 -2.98 -11.75
CA PRO A 98 -0.32 -3.89 -12.61
C PRO A 98 -1.82 -3.58 -12.63
N ARG A 99 -2.34 -2.86 -11.64
CA ARG A 99 -3.76 -2.44 -11.64
C ARG A 99 -4.06 -1.43 -12.75
N ILE A 100 -3.06 -0.71 -13.24
CA ILE A 100 -3.23 0.24 -14.36
C ILE A 100 -3.57 -0.55 -15.64
N SER A 101 -2.92 -1.69 -15.89
CA SER A 101 -3.19 -2.50 -17.07
C SER A 101 -4.54 -3.22 -17.01
N THR A 102 -5.03 -3.57 -15.81
CA THR A 102 -6.36 -4.19 -15.67
C THR A 102 -7.53 -3.26 -16.01
N MET A 103 -7.29 -1.94 -16.08
CA MET A 103 -8.32 -0.95 -16.43
C MET A 103 -8.24 -0.57 -17.92
N ALA A 104 -7.61 -1.38 -18.76
CA ALA A 104 -7.39 -1.05 -20.17
C ALA A 104 -8.68 -0.74 -20.93
N GLU A 105 -9.77 -1.44 -20.60
CA GLU A 105 -11.09 -1.27 -21.21
C GLU A 105 -11.75 0.09 -20.88
N GLU A 106 -11.33 0.73 -19.79
CA GLU A 106 -11.86 2.02 -19.33
C GLU A 106 -10.99 3.22 -19.78
N VAL A 107 -9.84 2.96 -20.43
CA VAL A 107 -8.85 3.96 -20.80
C VAL A 107 -8.98 4.33 -22.28
N ARG A 108 -9.01 5.64 -22.56
CA ARG A 108 -8.93 6.15 -23.94
C ARG A 108 -7.52 5.91 -24.50
N ASP A 109 -7.43 5.29 -25.68
CA ASP A 109 -6.17 4.95 -26.36
C ASP A 109 -5.23 4.13 -25.44
N PRO A 110 -5.64 2.91 -25.03
CA PRO A 110 -4.94 2.13 -24.02
C PRO A 110 -3.51 1.76 -24.43
N GLU A 111 -3.27 1.55 -25.73
CA GLU A 111 -1.94 1.21 -26.29
C GLU A 111 -0.89 2.27 -26.00
N ARG A 112 -1.27 3.55 -25.96
CA ARG A 112 -0.36 4.66 -25.67
C ARG A 112 -0.47 5.14 -24.24
N THR A 113 -1.66 5.14 -23.67
CA THR A 113 -1.94 5.72 -22.35
C THR A 113 -1.44 4.81 -21.23
N ILE A 114 -1.64 3.49 -21.30
CA ILE A 114 -1.26 2.57 -20.23
C ILE A 114 0.26 2.51 -20.03
N PRO A 115 1.10 2.33 -21.08
CA PRO A 115 2.55 2.30 -20.88
C PRO A 115 3.08 3.61 -20.29
N ARG A 116 2.59 4.76 -20.76
CA ARG A 116 2.97 6.08 -20.22
C ARG A 116 2.52 6.24 -18.77
N ALA A 117 1.29 5.85 -18.44
CA ALA A 117 0.76 5.94 -17.09
C ALA A 117 1.56 5.08 -16.11
N ILE A 118 1.95 3.86 -16.50
CA ILE A 118 2.82 2.99 -15.69
C ILE A 118 4.17 3.65 -15.46
N LEU A 119 4.85 4.08 -16.53
CA LEU A 119 6.18 4.69 -16.42
C LEU A 119 6.17 5.98 -15.59
N LEU A 120 5.19 6.86 -15.80
CA LEU A 120 5.04 8.08 -15.03
C LEU A 120 4.72 7.80 -13.56
N ALA A 121 3.80 6.86 -13.28
CA ALA A 121 3.47 6.48 -11.90
C ALA A 121 4.69 5.93 -11.16
N LEU A 122 5.48 5.07 -11.81
CA LEU A 122 6.71 4.52 -11.25
C LEU A 122 7.80 5.59 -11.04
N LEU A 123 7.99 6.49 -11.99
CA LEU A 123 9.00 7.54 -11.89
C LEU A 123 8.65 8.55 -10.79
N ILE A 124 7.39 8.99 -10.74
CA ILE A 124 6.92 9.94 -9.72
C ILE A 124 7.02 9.31 -8.33
N SER A 125 6.58 8.05 -8.16
CA SER A 125 6.68 7.37 -6.86
C SER A 125 8.13 7.15 -6.45
N MET A 126 9.02 6.82 -7.38
CA MET A 126 10.46 6.71 -7.15
C MET A 126 11.04 8.01 -6.61
N VAL A 127 10.78 9.14 -7.28
CA VAL A 127 11.29 10.44 -6.82
C VAL A 127 10.74 10.77 -5.42
N VAL A 128 9.44 10.62 -5.20
CA VAL A 128 8.83 10.89 -3.88
C VAL A 128 9.44 9.99 -2.79
N TYR A 129 9.63 8.71 -3.06
CA TYR A 129 10.23 7.77 -2.10
C TYR A 129 11.69 8.11 -1.80
N LEU A 130 12.49 8.44 -2.80
CA LEU A 130 13.89 8.83 -2.60
C LEU A 130 14.00 10.11 -1.77
N LEU A 131 13.21 11.14 -2.10
CA LEU A 131 13.22 12.41 -1.34
C LEU A 131 12.74 12.21 0.09
N THR A 132 11.67 11.42 0.29
CA THR A 132 11.13 11.12 1.62
C THR A 132 12.15 10.32 2.45
N ALA A 133 12.79 9.31 1.86
CA ALA A 133 13.80 8.50 2.54
C ALA A 133 15.04 9.33 2.89
N ALA A 134 15.52 10.17 1.97
CA ALA A 134 16.65 11.05 2.20
C ALA A 134 16.36 12.07 3.31
N ALA A 135 15.16 12.67 3.32
CA ALA A 135 14.72 13.54 4.40
C ALA A 135 14.67 12.80 5.75
N ALA A 136 14.03 11.64 5.80
CA ALA A 136 13.88 10.87 7.04
C ALA A 136 15.24 10.43 7.63
N VAL A 137 16.11 9.85 6.79
CA VAL A 137 17.46 9.44 7.20
C VAL A 137 18.29 10.66 7.59
N GLY A 138 18.26 11.73 6.78
CA GLY A 138 19.02 12.95 7.06
C GLY A 138 18.59 13.66 8.34
N LEU A 139 17.35 13.51 8.80
CA LEU A 139 16.86 14.13 10.04
C LEU A 139 17.28 13.36 11.30
N ILE A 140 17.11 12.04 11.34
CA ILE A 140 17.27 11.26 12.59
C ILE A 140 18.17 10.02 12.48
N GLY A 141 18.71 9.69 11.30
CA GLY A 141 19.53 8.51 11.07
C GLY A 141 18.73 7.22 10.89
N TRP A 142 19.35 6.21 10.28
CA TRP A 142 18.68 4.94 9.97
C TRP A 142 18.47 4.06 11.22
N GLU A 143 19.31 4.21 12.24
CA GLU A 143 19.21 3.51 13.52
C GLU A 143 17.91 3.88 14.22
N ARG A 144 17.66 5.17 14.44
CA ARG A 144 16.43 5.65 15.09
C ARG A 144 15.19 5.36 14.26
N LEU A 145 15.29 5.41 12.93
CA LEU A 145 14.19 5.01 12.05
C LEU A 145 13.84 3.52 12.25
N SER A 146 14.83 2.65 12.45
CA SER A 146 14.62 1.21 12.60
C SER A 146 13.96 0.82 13.93
N GLU A 147 14.06 1.67 14.95
CA GLU A 147 13.44 1.47 16.26
C GLU A 147 11.97 1.94 16.31
N SER A 148 11.55 2.79 15.36
CA SER A 148 10.22 3.39 15.35
C SER A 148 9.19 2.55 14.61
N GLN A 149 8.00 2.41 15.20
CA GLN A 149 6.84 1.80 14.54
C GLN A 149 6.14 2.74 13.55
N ALA A 150 6.43 4.05 13.65
CA ALA A 150 5.96 5.09 12.74
C ALA A 150 7.14 5.99 12.29
N PRO A 151 8.07 5.46 11.47
CA PRO A 151 9.37 6.09 11.23
C PRO A 151 9.29 7.51 10.65
N LEU A 152 8.36 7.76 9.73
CA LEU A 152 8.20 9.09 9.13
C LEU A 152 7.68 10.10 10.15
N ALA A 153 6.71 9.72 10.99
CA ALA A 153 6.19 10.61 12.03
C ALA A 153 7.27 10.92 13.07
N ALA A 154 8.08 9.93 13.46
CA ALA A 154 9.22 10.13 14.36
C ALA A 154 10.30 11.05 13.75
N ALA A 155 10.61 10.92 12.46
CA ALA A 155 11.52 11.85 11.78
C ALA A 155 10.95 13.28 11.75
N ALA A 156 9.64 13.41 11.56
CA ALA A 156 8.95 14.69 11.48
C ALA A 156 8.90 15.46 12.80
N GLU A 157 9.09 14.79 13.94
CA GLU A 157 9.24 15.45 15.24
C GLU A 157 10.42 16.42 15.25
N ALA A 158 11.52 16.08 14.56
CA ALA A 158 12.71 16.93 14.48
C ALA A 158 12.45 18.28 13.78
N ILE A 159 11.37 18.39 13.01
CA ILE A 159 10.98 19.58 12.24
C ILE A 159 9.58 20.10 12.59
N GLY A 160 8.99 19.62 13.68
CA GLY A 160 7.66 20.08 14.15
C GLY A 160 6.47 19.68 13.25
N LEU A 161 6.63 18.69 12.36
CA LEU A 161 5.60 18.22 11.43
C LEU A 161 4.99 16.85 11.82
N SER A 162 5.21 16.40 13.06
CA SER A 162 4.77 15.07 13.53
C SER A 162 3.27 14.87 13.40
N SER A 163 2.45 15.83 13.82
CA SER A 163 0.98 15.76 13.73
C SER A 163 0.48 15.59 12.30
N LEU A 164 1.08 16.30 11.34
CA LEU A 164 0.77 16.19 9.93
C LEU A 164 1.07 14.79 9.39
N LEU A 165 2.17 14.18 9.83
CA LEU A 165 2.59 12.86 9.34
C LEU A 165 1.88 11.71 10.04
N TYR A 166 1.48 11.87 11.30
CA TYR A 166 0.53 10.96 11.93
C TYR A 166 -0.82 10.97 11.20
N ALA A 167 -1.39 12.14 10.95
CA ALA A 167 -2.65 12.27 10.22
C ALA A 167 -2.55 11.72 8.79
N GLY A 168 -1.47 12.06 8.07
CA GLY A 168 -1.19 11.56 6.72
C GLY A 168 -1.01 10.05 6.67
N GLY A 169 -0.29 9.47 7.64
CA GLY A 169 -0.10 8.02 7.77
C GLY A 169 -1.41 7.26 8.03
N LEU A 170 -2.25 7.77 8.94
CA LEU A 170 -3.58 7.21 9.22
C LEU A 170 -4.50 7.29 8.00
N LEU A 171 -4.54 8.44 7.32
CA LEU A 171 -5.35 8.64 6.12
C LEU A 171 -4.90 7.71 4.97
N ALA A 172 -3.60 7.62 4.74
CA ALA A 172 -3.03 6.79 3.68
C ALA A 172 -3.33 5.30 3.91
N THR A 173 -3.10 4.81 5.13
CA THR A 173 -3.34 3.40 5.48
C THR A 173 -4.83 3.06 5.48
N PHE A 174 -5.70 3.94 5.98
CA PHE A 174 -7.15 3.81 5.88
C PHE A 174 -7.61 3.64 4.43
N SER A 175 -7.17 4.53 3.54
CA SER A 175 -7.52 4.50 2.12
C SER A 175 -7.06 3.22 1.41
N VAL A 176 -5.86 2.73 1.73
CA VAL A 176 -5.36 1.46 1.17
C VAL A 176 -6.18 0.27 1.66
N VAL A 177 -6.55 0.21 2.94
CA VAL A 177 -7.39 -0.88 3.46
C VAL A 177 -8.78 -0.84 2.83
N LEU A 178 -9.38 0.35 2.73
CA LEU A 178 -10.68 0.59 2.08
C LEU A 178 -10.72 0.07 0.64
N THR A 179 -9.76 0.51 -0.17
CA THR A 179 -9.66 0.12 -1.59
C THR A 179 -9.28 -1.34 -1.78
N SER A 180 -8.49 -1.92 -0.88
CA SER A 180 -8.09 -3.33 -0.95
C SER A 180 -9.26 -4.28 -0.67
N VAL A 181 -10.06 -4.02 0.37
CA VAL A 181 -11.26 -4.83 0.66
C VAL A 181 -12.27 -4.74 -0.50
N MET A 182 -12.44 -3.55 -1.07
CA MET A 182 -13.30 -3.36 -2.25
C MET A 182 -12.78 -4.14 -3.47
N GLY A 183 -11.48 -4.08 -3.76
CA GLY A 183 -10.88 -4.80 -4.88
C GLY A 183 -10.96 -6.32 -4.72
N GLN A 184 -10.61 -6.84 -3.54
CA GLN A 184 -10.61 -8.27 -3.25
C GLN A 184 -12.03 -8.87 -3.31
N SER A 185 -13.01 -8.18 -2.73
CA SER A 185 -14.40 -8.65 -2.77
C SER A 185 -14.94 -8.78 -4.20
N ARG A 186 -14.58 -7.88 -5.12
CA ARG A 186 -14.94 -7.98 -6.54
C ARG A 186 -14.30 -9.17 -7.25
N VAL A 187 -13.03 -9.48 -6.94
CA VAL A 187 -12.35 -10.65 -7.49
C VAL A 187 -13.03 -11.93 -6.99
N PHE A 188 -13.27 -12.05 -5.68
CA PHE A 188 -13.98 -13.21 -5.14
C PHE A 188 -15.40 -13.34 -5.67
N PHE A 189 -16.08 -12.23 -5.93
CA PHE A 189 -17.40 -12.23 -6.55
C PHE A 189 -17.37 -12.77 -7.99
N ALA A 190 -16.39 -12.36 -8.79
CA ALA A 190 -16.20 -12.87 -10.15
C ALA A 190 -15.85 -14.38 -10.13
N MET A 191 -14.95 -14.81 -9.23
CA MET A 191 -14.62 -16.23 -9.03
C MET A 191 -15.86 -17.05 -8.61
N ALA A 192 -16.70 -16.51 -7.72
CA ALA A 192 -17.91 -17.19 -7.27
C ALA A 192 -18.94 -17.35 -8.39
N ARG A 193 -18.98 -16.38 -9.32
CA ARG A 193 -19.82 -16.44 -10.52
C ARG A 193 -19.31 -17.46 -11.54
N ASN A 194 -18.00 -17.69 -11.58
CA ASN A 194 -17.37 -18.72 -12.40
C ASN A 194 -17.31 -20.10 -11.72
N GLU A 195 -17.95 -20.26 -10.55
CA GLU A 195 -17.96 -21.50 -9.75
C GLU A 195 -16.57 -21.98 -9.27
N GLU A 196 -15.56 -21.11 -9.31
CA GLU A 196 -14.20 -21.40 -8.78
C GLU A 196 -14.17 -21.38 -7.25
N VAL A 197 -15.13 -20.69 -6.62
CA VAL A 197 -15.38 -20.68 -5.18
C VAL A 197 -16.89 -20.91 -4.95
N PRO A 198 -17.33 -21.28 -3.72
CA PRO A 198 -18.73 -21.63 -3.48
C PRO A 198 -19.74 -20.59 -3.99
N TYR A 199 -20.68 -21.03 -4.81
CA TYR A 199 -21.61 -20.16 -5.56
C TYR A 199 -22.42 -19.21 -4.66
N PHE A 200 -22.68 -19.55 -3.41
CA PHE A 200 -23.39 -18.67 -2.48
C PHE A 200 -22.70 -17.31 -2.26
N LEU A 201 -21.39 -17.23 -2.50
CA LEU A 201 -20.61 -15.98 -2.45
C LEU A 201 -20.98 -15.01 -3.58
N SER A 202 -21.56 -15.49 -4.68
CA SER A 202 -22.01 -14.65 -5.80
C SER A 202 -23.34 -13.91 -5.53
N ARG A 203 -23.92 -14.08 -4.33
CA ARG A 203 -25.17 -13.40 -3.97
C ARG A 203 -24.94 -11.92 -3.69
N VAL A 204 -25.63 -11.07 -4.44
CA VAL A 204 -25.69 -9.62 -4.21
C VAL A 204 -26.87 -9.28 -3.32
N HIS A 205 -26.68 -8.38 -2.35
CA HIS A 205 -27.76 -7.95 -1.49
C HIS A 205 -28.71 -7.00 -2.23
N GLY A 206 -30.00 -7.36 -2.30
CA GLY A 206 -30.99 -6.68 -3.15
C GLY A 206 -31.22 -5.19 -2.86
N ARG A 207 -31.00 -4.72 -1.62
CA ARG A 207 -31.15 -3.29 -1.27
C ARG A 207 -29.88 -2.45 -1.44
N LEU A 208 -28.71 -3.05 -1.23
CA LEU A 208 -27.43 -2.34 -1.18
C LEU A 208 -26.63 -2.47 -2.49
N GLY A 209 -26.96 -3.46 -3.33
CA GLY A 209 -26.25 -3.73 -4.57
C GLY A 209 -24.82 -4.23 -4.35
N THR A 210 -24.47 -4.63 -3.12
CA THR A 210 -23.14 -5.09 -2.72
C THR A 210 -23.09 -6.60 -2.49
N PRO A 211 -21.98 -7.27 -2.86
CA PRO A 211 -21.78 -8.70 -2.60
C PRO A 211 -21.31 -8.93 -1.16
N ILE A 212 -22.22 -8.79 -0.19
CA ILE A 212 -21.90 -8.80 1.26
C ILE A 212 -21.04 -10.00 1.66
N TYR A 213 -21.32 -11.19 1.16
CA TYR A 213 -20.57 -12.40 1.55
C TYR A 213 -19.08 -12.33 1.16
N THR A 214 -18.76 -11.81 -0.02
CA THR A 214 -17.36 -11.64 -0.47
C THR A 214 -16.63 -10.53 0.27
N VAL A 215 -17.37 -9.49 0.68
CA VAL A 215 -16.85 -8.42 1.54
C VAL A 215 -16.50 -8.96 2.92
N LEU A 216 -17.42 -9.71 3.54
CA LEU A 216 -17.19 -10.35 4.83
C LEU A 216 -16.05 -11.37 4.76
N LEU A 217 -15.98 -12.16 3.68
CA LEU A 217 -14.87 -13.11 3.47
C LEU A 217 -13.52 -12.37 3.41
N SER A 218 -13.45 -11.31 2.61
CA SER A 218 -12.23 -10.49 2.46
C SER A 218 -11.81 -9.85 3.78
N GLY A 219 -12.76 -9.27 4.52
CA GLY A 219 -12.53 -8.70 5.85
C GLY A 219 -12.08 -9.76 6.87
N THR A 220 -12.68 -10.94 6.84
CA THR A 220 -12.33 -12.07 7.74
C THR A 220 -10.92 -12.57 7.47
N ILE A 221 -10.56 -12.80 6.20
CA ILE A 221 -9.20 -13.20 5.82
C ILE A 221 -8.19 -12.15 6.31
N MET A 222 -8.49 -10.86 6.10
CA MET A 222 -7.63 -9.77 6.56
C MET A 222 -7.51 -9.73 8.09
N ALA A 223 -8.59 -9.95 8.83
CA ALA A 223 -8.59 -9.98 10.29
C ALA A 223 -7.76 -11.16 10.84
N VAL A 224 -7.88 -12.34 10.24
CA VAL A 224 -7.06 -13.51 10.59
C VAL A 224 -5.58 -13.21 10.37
N LEU A 225 -5.21 -12.64 9.21
CA LEU A 225 -3.82 -12.29 8.91
C LEU A 225 -3.24 -11.24 9.86
N VAL A 226 -4.06 -10.28 10.31
CA VAL A 226 -3.65 -9.28 11.33
C VAL A 226 -3.32 -9.94 12.67
N LEU A 227 -4.01 -11.03 13.02
CA LEU A 227 -3.79 -11.75 14.27
C LEU A 227 -2.58 -12.69 14.20
N THR A 228 -2.34 -13.32 13.05
CA THR A 228 -1.39 -14.42 12.91
C THR A 228 -0.03 -14.03 12.33
N VAL A 229 0.08 -12.89 11.63
CA VAL A 229 1.32 -12.55 10.89
C VAL A 229 1.77 -11.12 11.15
N ASP A 230 3.07 -10.93 11.32
CA ASP A 230 3.69 -9.62 11.48
C ASP A 230 3.87 -8.87 10.16
N LEU A 231 3.97 -7.54 10.26
CA LEU A 231 4.03 -6.63 9.11
C LEU A 231 5.18 -6.95 8.15
N SER A 232 6.39 -7.16 8.67
CA SER A 232 7.59 -7.44 7.88
C SER A 232 7.48 -8.77 7.13
N SER A 233 6.99 -9.81 7.81
CA SER A 233 6.76 -11.13 7.21
C SER A 233 5.70 -11.06 6.11
N LEU A 234 4.60 -10.33 6.33
CA LEU A 234 3.58 -10.12 5.28
C LEU A 234 4.15 -9.37 4.08
N ALA A 235 4.94 -8.32 4.29
CA ALA A 235 5.57 -7.57 3.20
C ALA A 235 6.54 -8.45 2.41
N GLY A 236 7.40 -9.22 3.09
CA GLY A 236 8.34 -10.15 2.45
C GLY A 236 7.63 -11.24 1.65
N LEU A 237 6.64 -11.91 2.24
CA LEU A 237 5.84 -12.93 1.55
C LEU A 237 5.13 -12.36 0.31
N THR A 238 4.54 -11.17 0.44
CA THR A 238 3.85 -10.51 -0.68
C THR A 238 4.85 -10.20 -1.80
N SER A 239 6.02 -9.64 -1.48
CA SER A 239 7.07 -9.38 -2.47
C SER A 239 7.49 -10.65 -3.19
N ILE A 240 7.76 -11.73 -2.47
CA ILE A 240 8.19 -13.01 -3.05
C ILE A 240 7.11 -13.56 -4.01
N CYS A 241 5.86 -13.62 -3.56
CA CYS A 241 4.74 -14.09 -4.37
C CYS A 241 4.59 -13.27 -5.65
N VAL A 242 4.58 -11.94 -5.54
CA VAL A 242 4.36 -11.07 -6.70
C VAL A 242 5.55 -11.10 -7.66
N LEU A 243 6.79 -11.11 -7.16
CA LEU A 243 7.97 -11.26 -8.00
C LEU A 243 7.97 -12.60 -8.75
N ALA A 244 7.61 -13.69 -8.08
CA ALA A 244 7.48 -15.00 -8.71
C ALA A 244 6.44 -14.98 -9.83
N THR A 245 5.27 -14.36 -9.61
CA THR A 245 4.26 -14.15 -10.66
C THR A 245 4.83 -13.35 -11.83
N HIS A 246 5.57 -12.27 -11.58
CA HIS A 246 6.18 -11.48 -12.66
C HIS A 246 7.22 -12.25 -13.46
N VAL A 247 8.04 -13.08 -12.81
CA VAL A 247 9.00 -13.96 -13.50
C VAL A 247 8.25 -14.91 -14.44
N LEU A 248 7.18 -15.54 -13.96
CA LEU A 248 6.36 -16.43 -14.78
C LEU A 248 5.69 -15.69 -15.94
N THR A 249 5.12 -14.50 -15.71
CA THR A 249 4.50 -13.67 -16.74
C THR A 249 5.51 -13.24 -17.80
N ASN A 250 6.69 -12.77 -17.39
CA ASN A 250 7.75 -12.37 -18.32
C ASN A 250 8.28 -13.56 -19.12
N TYR A 251 8.45 -14.71 -18.48
CA TYR A 251 8.85 -15.93 -19.16
C TYR A 251 7.81 -16.40 -20.18
N ALA A 252 6.52 -16.34 -19.83
CA ALA A 252 5.43 -16.64 -20.75
C ALA A 252 5.40 -15.65 -21.92
N ALA A 253 5.59 -14.36 -21.67
CA ALA A 253 5.66 -13.32 -22.69
C ALA A 253 6.82 -13.54 -23.68
N LEU A 254 7.98 -13.99 -23.20
CA LEU A 254 9.13 -14.32 -24.05
C LEU A 254 8.87 -15.56 -24.93
N LYS A 255 8.03 -16.50 -24.48
CA LYS A 255 7.69 -17.72 -25.22
C LYS A 255 6.53 -17.54 -26.19
N LEU A 256 5.74 -16.49 -26.06
CA LEU A 256 4.68 -16.18 -27.01
C LEU A 256 5.34 -15.77 -28.34
N PRO A 257 5.09 -16.50 -29.45
CA PRO A 257 5.55 -16.06 -30.75
C PRO A 257 4.88 -14.71 -31.02
N LEU A 258 5.68 -13.68 -31.27
CA LEU A 258 5.19 -12.38 -31.74
C LEU A 258 4.40 -12.65 -33.03
N GLY A 259 3.08 -12.71 -32.91
CA GLY A 259 2.19 -12.76 -34.06
C GLY A 259 2.53 -11.58 -34.94
N ARG A 260 2.98 -11.87 -36.16
CA ARG A 260 3.19 -10.85 -37.20
C ARG A 260 1.89 -10.08 -37.37
N GLY A 261 1.89 -8.82 -36.92
CA GLY A 261 0.93 -7.82 -37.37
C GLY A 261 1.21 -7.46 -38.83
#